data_AF-A0A5R8Y224-F1
#
_entry.id   AF-A0A5R8Y224-F1
#
_cell.length_a   1.000
_cell.length_b   1.000
_cell.length_c   1.000
_cell.angle_alpha   90.00
_cell.angle_beta   90.00
_cell.angle_gamma   90.00
#
_symmetry.space_group_name_H-M   'P 1'
#
loop_
_entity.id
_entity.type
_entity.pdbx_description
1 polymer ?
#
loop_
_entity_poly.entity_id
_entity_poly.type
_entity_poly.pdbx_seq_one_letter_code
_entity_poly.pdbx_strand_id
1 'polypeptide(L)'
;MSEFEIMEVEVLSLLQRNADDDYAKNTLAPWIAKTSLRMGHLYSDLGLISRKEMNRLMTNNFASLAKIKPKDVRWKKYLYDSIGKTAPACATCRDISNCFNCELAS
;
A
#
# COMPACT_ATOMS: atom_id res chain seq x y z
N MET A 1 14.76 9.74 14.22
CA MET A 1 14.22 8.96 13.09
C MET A 1 13.88 9.91 11.98
N SER A 2 14.25 9.59 10.75
CA SER A 2 13.82 10.34 9.56
C SER A 2 12.31 10.22 9.34
N GLU A 3 11.73 11.13 8.57
CA GLU A 3 10.30 11.08 8.24
C GLU A 3 9.90 9.76 7.55
N PHE A 4 10.76 9.23 6.69
CA PHE A 4 10.56 7.94 6.03
C PHE A 4 10.59 6.76 7.01
N GLU A 5 11.48 6.78 8.00
CA GLU A 5 11.50 5.74 9.05
C GLU A 5 10.20 5.76 9.88
N ILE A 6 9.67 6.94 10.19
CA ILE A 6 8.40 7.04 10.92
C ILE A 6 7.25 6.50 10.05
N MET A 7 7.22 6.86 8.77
CA MET A 7 6.23 6.34 7.83
C MET A 7 6.28 4.81 7.70
N GLU A 8 7.47 4.22 7.58
CA GLU A 8 7.64 2.77 7.51
C GLU A 8 7.10 2.08 8.76
N VAL A 9 7.45 2.58 9.95
CA VAL A 9 7.00 2.01 11.22
C VAL A 9 5.49 2.10 11.39
N GLU A 10 4.87 3.20 10.98
CA GLU A 10 3.41 3.38 11.07
C GLU A 10 2.66 2.47 10.09
N VAL A 11 3.12 2.37 8.83
CA VAL A 11 2.54 1.44 7.85
C VAL A 11 2.72 0.00 8.33
N LEU A 12 3.89 -0.34 8.86
CA LEU A 12 4.17 -1.66 9.42
C LEU A 12 3.22 -1.99 10.57
N SER A 13 3.07 -1.07 11.52
CA SER A 13 2.17 -1.22 12.67
C SER A 13 0.72 -1.40 12.22
N LEU A 14 0.26 -0.62 11.25
CA LEU A 14 -1.07 -0.75 10.66
C LEU A 14 -1.28 -2.16 10.06
N LEU A 15 -0.33 -2.64 9.26
CA LEU A 15 -0.40 -3.96 8.63
C LEU A 15 -0.35 -5.09 9.66
N GLN A 16 0.55 -5.03 10.63
CA GLN A 16 0.71 -6.06 11.66
C GLN A 16 -0.51 -6.20 12.56
N ARG A 17 -1.20 -5.10 12.88
CA ARG A 17 -2.43 -5.11 13.68
C ARG A 17 -3.62 -5.71 12.93
N ASN A 18 -3.53 -5.76 11.61
CA ASN A 18 -4.60 -6.23 10.72
C ASN A 18 -4.18 -7.47 9.92
N ALA A 19 -3.10 -8.14 10.31
CA ALA A 19 -2.65 -9.36 9.68
C ALA A 19 -3.56 -10.52 10.07
N ASP A 20 -3.95 -11.33 9.10
CA ASP A 20 -4.83 -12.48 9.33
C ASP A 20 -4.08 -13.67 9.96
N ASP A 21 -2.75 -13.77 9.76
CA ASP A 21 -1.88 -14.80 10.33
C ASP A 21 -0.45 -14.30 10.61
N ASP A 22 0.39 -15.19 11.18
CA ASP A 22 1.78 -14.88 11.52
C ASP A 22 2.66 -14.64 10.29
N TYR A 23 2.36 -15.25 9.14
CA TYR A 23 3.13 -15.01 7.92
C TYR A 23 2.86 -13.61 7.39
N ALA A 24 1.60 -13.20 7.33
CA ALA A 24 1.17 -11.86 6.98
C ALA A 24 1.79 -10.83 7.93
N LYS A 25 1.79 -11.11 9.23
CA LYS A 25 2.32 -10.21 10.27
C LYS A 25 3.83 -10.06 10.25
N ASN A 26 4.57 -11.17 10.11
CA ASN A 26 6.01 -11.18 10.32
C ASN A 26 6.82 -11.16 9.02
N THR A 27 6.19 -11.49 7.88
CA THR A 27 6.87 -11.51 6.56
C THR A 27 6.28 -10.48 5.61
N LEU A 28 4.97 -10.53 5.35
CA LEU A 28 4.36 -9.63 4.35
C LEU A 28 4.31 -8.18 4.84
N ALA A 29 3.92 -7.94 6.09
CA ALA A 29 3.78 -6.59 6.61
C ALA A 29 5.12 -5.79 6.58
N PRO A 30 6.26 -6.33 7.05
CA PRO A 30 7.56 -5.66 6.89
C PRO A 30 7.93 -5.41 5.43
N TRP A 31 7.68 -6.40 4.56
CA TRP A 31 8.02 -6.28 3.15
C TRP A 31 7.19 -5.22 2.44
N ILE A 32 5.89 -5.17 2.68
CA ILE A 32 4.97 -4.17 2.12
C ILE A 32 5.29 -2.78 2.68
N ALA A 33 5.51 -2.64 3.99
CA ALA A 33 5.83 -1.36 4.61
C ALA A 33 7.10 -0.74 4.00
N LYS A 34 8.19 -1.51 3.92
CA LYS A 34 9.44 -1.08 3.30
C LYS A 34 9.27 -0.73 1.82
N THR A 35 8.53 -1.54 1.09
CA THR A 35 8.30 -1.32 -0.35
C THR A 35 7.41 -0.09 -0.61
N SER A 36 6.50 0.23 0.31
CA SER A 36 5.59 1.37 0.20
C SER A 36 6.31 2.72 0.14
N LEU A 37 7.52 2.81 0.70
CA LEU A 37 8.36 4.01 0.65
C LEU A 37 8.96 4.30 -0.73
N ARG A 38 9.01 3.32 -1.64
CA ARG A 38 9.57 3.51 -2.99
C ARG A 38 8.74 4.51 -3.80
N MET A 39 9.31 5.06 -4.88
CA MET A 39 8.62 6.09 -5.67
C MET A 39 7.58 5.51 -6.64
N GLY A 40 7.61 4.20 -6.92
CA GLY A 40 6.73 3.55 -7.88
C GLY A 40 5.34 3.20 -7.34
N HIS A 41 4.63 2.43 -8.16
CA HIS A 41 3.40 1.77 -7.77
C HIS A 41 3.73 0.58 -6.87
N LEU A 42 3.08 0.50 -5.70
CA LEU A 42 3.32 -0.56 -4.72
C LEU A 42 3.26 -1.97 -5.31
N TYR A 43 2.27 -2.27 -6.17
CA TYR A 43 2.17 -3.60 -6.78
C TYR A 43 3.38 -3.92 -7.67
N SER A 44 3.83 -2.96 -8.48
CA SER A 44 4.98 -3.13 -9.38
C SER A 44 6.28 -3.25 -8.57
N ASP A 45 6.42 -2.45 -7.51
CA ASP A 45 7.59 -2.47 -6.63
C ASP A 45 7.68 -3.76 -5.80
N LEU A 46 6.54 -4.41 -5.55
CA LEU A 46 6.44 -5.75 -4.95
C LEU A 46 6.65 -6.87 -5.99
N GLY A 47 6.84 -6.55 -7.27
CA GLY A 47 6.99 -7.54 -8.35
C GLY A 47 5.68 -8.20 -8.79
N LEU A 48 4.53 -7.61 -8.45
CA LEU A 48 3.22 -8.08 -8.90
C LEU A 48 2.91 -7.56 -10.30
N ILE A 49 2.26 -8.39 -11.10
CA ILE A 49 1.96 -8.09 -12.50
C ILE A 49 0.85 -7.04 -12.63
N SER A 50 -0.07 -6.95 -11.66
CA SER A 50 -1.23 -6.06 -11.77
C SER A 50 -1.79 -5.59 -10.43
N ARG A 51 -2.65 -4.56 -10.50
CA ARG A 51 -3.50 -4.10 -9.38
C ARG A 51 -4.41 -5.21 -8.85
N LYS A 52 -4.84 -6.15 -9.70
CA LYS A 52 -5.70 -7.28 -9.31
C LYS A 52 -4.96 -8.23 -8.37
N GLU A 53 -3.71 -8.56 -8.69
CA GLU A 53 -2.87 -9.39 -7.82
C GLU A 53 -2.59 -8.70 -6.49
N MET A 54 -2.38 -7.38 -6.48
CA MET A 54 -2.26 -6.63 -5.24
C MET A 54 -3.52 -6.68 -4.40
N ASN A 55 -4.69 -6.50 -5.01
CA ASN A 55 -5.97 -6.65 -4.31
C ASN A 55 -6.13 -8.06 -3.72
N ARG A 56 -5.76 -9.10 -4.47
CA ARG A 56 -5.85 -10.49 -4.01
C ARG A 56 -4.90 -10.76 -2.85
N LEU A 57 -3.65 -10.32 -2.95
CA LEU A 57 -2.67 -10.42 -1.86
C LEU A 57 -3.20 -9.76 -0.59
N MET A 58 -3.70 -8.53 -0.69
CA MET A 58 -4.20 -7.82 0.49
C MET A 58 -5.50 -8.41 1.05
N THR A 59 -6.40 -8.91 0.19
CA THR A 59 -7.65 -9.52 0.63
C THR A 59 -7.42 -10.85 1.37
N ASN A 60 -6.40 -11.60 0.97
CA ASN A 60 -6.10 -12.91 1.55
C ASN A 60 -5.28 -12.85 2.85
N ASN A 61 -4.58 -11.74 3.10
CA ASN A 61 -3.62 -11.63 4.22
C ASN A 61 -3.96 -10.49 5.21
N PHE A 62 -4.80 -9.55 4.78
CA PHE A 62 -5.23 -8.39 5.56
C PHE A 62 -6.72 -8.12 5.34
N ALA A 63 -7.56 -9.15 5.55
CA ALA A 63 -8.97 -9.14 5.22
C ALA A 63 -9.74 -8.00 5.91
N SER A 64 -9.36 -7.61 7.14
CA SER A 64 -9.97 -6.48 7.85
C SER A 64 -9.78 -5.16 7.10
N LEU A 65 -8.57 -4.87 6.61
CA LEU A 65 -8.27 -3.68 5.80
C LEU A 65 -8.97 -3.74 4.44
N ALA A 66 -9.00 -4.92 3.81
CA ALA A 66 -9.64 -5.09 2.50
C ALA A 66 -11.16 -4.84 2.55
N LYS A 67 -11.82 -5.17 3.67
CA LYS A 67 -13.26 -4.92 3.86
C LYS A 67 -13.62 -3.44 3.93
N ILE A 68 -12.77 -2.62 4.55
CA ILE A 68 -13.05 -1.20 4.79
C ILE A 68 -12.49 -0.28 3.70
N LYS A 69 -11.52 -0.76 2.91
CA LYS A 69 -10.89 0.01 1.85
C LYS A 69 -11.90 0.33 0.73
N PRO A 70 -12.03 1.60 0.28
CA PRO A 70 -12.81 1.95 -0.89
C PRO A 70 -12.30 1.27 -2.19
N LYS A 71 -13.22 0.88 -3.08
CA LYS A 71 -12.89 0.11 -4.30
C LYS A 71 -11.95 0.88 -5.23
N ASP A 72 -12.18 2.17 -5.42
CA ASP A 72 -11.46 2.98 -6.41
C ASP A 72 -10.10 3.49 -5.91
N VAL A 73 -9.84 3.41 -4.60
CA VAL A 73 -8.58 3.85 -4.00
C VAL A 73 -7.48 2.80 -4.20
N ARG A 74 -6.25 3.24 -4.49
CA ARG A 74 -5.07 2.37 -4.59
C ARG A 74 -4.55 2.02 -3.19
N TRP A 75 -4.00 0.81 -3.01
CA TRP A 75 -3.53 0.33 -1.70
C TRP A 75 -2.52 1.25 -1.02
N LYS A 76 -1.52 1.74 -1.76
CA LYS A 76 -0.53 2.67 -1.24
C LYS A 76 -1.20 3.91 -0.65
N LYS A 77 -2.04 4.59 -1.43
CA LYS A 77 -2.80 5.76 -0.95
C LYS A 77 -3.63 5.42 0.29
N TYR A 78 -4.37 4.33 0.27
CA TYR A 78 -5.18 3.90 1.41
C TYR A 78 -4.36 3.67 2.70
N LEU A 79 -3.20 3.01 2.61
CA LEU A 79 -2.33 2.76 3.77
C LEU A 79 -1.81 4.07 4.37
N TYR A 80 -1.38 5.01 3.53
CA TYR A 80 -0.88 6.31 3.97
C TYR A 80 -1.99 7.20 4.53
N ASP A 81 -3.15 7.25 3.86
CA ASP A 81 -4.33 7.98 4.36
C ASP A 81 -4.76 7.42 5.74
N SER A 82 -4.65 6.11 5.95
CA SER A 82 -5.01 5.44 7.22
C SER A 82 -4.07 5.79 8.39
N ILE A 83 -2.84 6.21 8.11
CA ILE A 83 -1.90 6.70 9.13
C ILE A 83 -1.82 8.25 9.15
N GLY A 84 -2.73 8.93 8.44
CA GLY A 84 -2.76 10.39 8.39
C GLY A 84 -1.58 11.03 7.66
N LYS A 85 -0.92 10.31 6.75
CA LYS A 85 0.25 10.78 6.00
C LYS A 85 0.01 10.75 4.50
N THR A 86 0.86 11.47 3.77
CA THR A 86 0.89 11.42 2.31
C THR A 86 2.02 10.49 1.86
N ALA A 87 1.72 9.60 0.90
CA ALA A 87 2.73 8.70 0.35
C ALA A 87 3.89 9.49 -0.28
N PRO A 88 5.16 9.08 -0.12
CA PRO A 88 6.34 9.76 -0.68
C PRO A 88 6.25 10.03 -2.18
N ALA A 89 5.67 9.08 -2.92
CA ALA A 89 5.46 9.18 -4.36
C ALA A 89 4.41 10.23 -4.76
N CYS A 90 3.47 10.58 -3.87
CA CYS A 90 2.41 11.55 -4.16
C CYS A 90 2.86 13.00 -3.96
N ALA A 91 3.89 13.25 -3.14
CA ALA A 91 4.41 14.60 -2.90
C ALA A 91 5.20 15.17 -4.12
N THR A 92 5.69 14.29 -5.01
CA THR A 92 6.51 14.67 -6.18
C THR A 92 5.92 14.21 -7.52
N CYS A 93 4.79 13.49 -7.51
CA CYS A 93 4.10 13.13 -8.74
C CYS A 93 3.47 14.38 -9.38
N ARG A 94 4.10 14.89 -10.45
CA ARG A 94 3.48 15.83 -11.41
C ARG A 94 2.31 15.21 -12.19
N ASP A 95 1.97 13.95 -11.91
CA ASP A 95 0.95 13.13 -12.56
C ASP A 95 -0.30 12.92 -11.66
N ILE A 96 -0.67 13.94 -10.88
CA ILE A 96 -1.97 13.98 -10.18
C ILE A 96 -3.12 13.74 -11.16
N SER A 97 -2.96 14.14 -12.43
CA SER A 97 -3.91 13.94 -13.53
C SER A 97 -4.08 12.47 -13.94
N ASN A 98 -3.05 11.62 -13.80
CA ASN A 98 -3.10 10.20 -14.18
C ASN A 98 -3.41 9.25 -13.01
N CYS A 99 -3.47 9.75 -11.77
CA CYS A 99 -3.92 8.92 -10.65
C CYS A 99 -5.43 8.61 -10.71
N PHE A 100 -6.22 9.52 -11.26
CA PHE A 100 -7.67 9.36 -11.44
C PHE A 100 -8.08 8.64 -12.72
N ASN A 101 -7.19 8.55 -13.72
CA ASN A 101 -7.48 7.85 -14.96
C ASN A 101 -6.80 6.48 -14.98
N CYS A 102 -7.38 5.54 -14.22
CA CYS A 102 -7.06 4.12 -14.37
C CYS A 102 -8.29 3.41 -14.94
N GLU A 103 -8.80 3.95 -16.03
CA GLU A 103 -9.64 3.21 -16.96
C GLU A 103 -8.82 2.98 -18.23
N LEU A 104 -8.70 1.71 -18.60
CA LEU A 104 -8.24 1.19 -19.88
C LEU A 104 -6.75 1.40 -20.22
N ALA A 105 -5.95 0.38 -19.94
CA ALA A 105 -4.93 -0.05 -20.88
C ALA A 105 -5.21 -1.52 -21.21
N SER A 106 -5.47 -1.74 -22.49
CA SER A 106 -5.95 -2.93 -23.19
C SER A 106 -5.05 -4.15 -23.09
#